data_AF-A0A800AD67-F1
#
_entry.id   AF-A0A800AD67-F1
#
_cell.length_a   1.000
_cell.length_b   1.000
_cell.length_c   1.000
_cell.angle_alpha   90.00
_cell.angle_beta   90.00
_cell.angle_gamma   90.00
#
_symmetry.space_group_name_H-M   'P 1'
#
loop_
_entity.id
_entity.type
_entity.pdbx_description
1 polymer ?
#
loop_
_entity_poly.entity_id
_entity_poly.type
_entity_poly.pdbx_seq_one_letter_code
_entity_poly.pdbx_strand_id
1 'polypeptide(L)'
;MSKLAINKGTPLRTKPWPSWPIHGEREIELLTEVVKSGQWSFGPKEEEFAAKFAEYQGAKHGICVSGGARALEVALKIKEHIDEL
;
A
#
# COMPACT_ATOMS: atom_id res chain seq x y z
N MET A 1 -3.75 -35.86 14.20
CA MET A 1 -3.52 -34.43 14.51
C MET A 1 -2.13 -34.05 14.02
N SER A 2 -1.97 -32.90 13.35
CA SER A 2 -0.64 -32.40 12.96
C SER A 2 0.13 -31.90 14.19
N LYS A 3 1.45 -32.09 14.20
CA LYS A 3 2.33 -31.67 15.30
C LYS A 3 2.56 -30.15 15.18
N LEU A 4 2.27 -29.39 16.23
CA LEU A 4 2.44 -27.92 16.24
C LEU A 4 3.92 -27.55 16.13
N ALA A 5 4.22 -26.45 15.43
CA ALA A 5 5.59 -25.95 15.25
C ALA A 5 6.29 -25.65 16.59
N ILE A 6 5.57 -25.06 17.55
CA ILE A 6 6.06 -24.81 18.92
C ILE A 6 6.44 -26.11 19.66
N ASN A 7 5.83 -27.23 19.27
CA ASN A 7 6.09 -28.55 19.82
C ASN A 7 7.01 -29.38 18.91
N LYS A 8 7.95 -28.76 18.19
CA LYS A 8 8.89 -29.39 17.25
C LYS A 8 8.21 -30.05 16.03
N GLY A 9 7.05 -29.56 15.63
CA GLY A 9 6.45 -29.86 14.32
C GLY A 9 7.04 -28.98 13.23
N THR A 10 6.75 -29.29 11.96
CA THR A 10 7.16 -28.45 10.83
C THR A 10 6.36 -27.14 10.84
N PRO A 11 7.01 -25.96 10.79
CA PRO A 11 6.31 -24.68 10.64
C PRO A 11 5.45 -24.64 9.40
N LEU A 12 4.24 -24.07 9.51
CA LEU A 12 3.33 -23.87 8.37
C LEU A 12 3.98 -23.06 7.25
N ARG A 13 4.84 -22.10 7.63
CA ARG A 13 5.62 -21.29 6.70
C ARG A 13 7.10 -21.57 6.92
N THR A 14 7.74 -22.09 5.88
CA THR A 14 9.18 -22.34 5.83
C THR A 14 9.95 -21.28 5.04
N LYS A 15 9.25 -20.49 4.21
CA LYS A 15 9.85 -19.38 3.45
C LYS A 15 10.26 -18.24 4.41
N PRO A 16 11.50 -17.73 4.32
CA PRO A 16 11.94 -16.60 5.14
C PRO A 16 11.10 -15.35 4.85
N TRP A 17 11.22 -14.34 5.70
CA TRP A 17 10.71 -13.02 5.38
C TRP A 17 11.52 -12.42 4.22
N PRO A 18 10.87 -11.63 3.34
CA PRO A 18 11.61 -10.86 2.35
C PRO A 18 12.60 -9.93 3.06
N SER A 19 13.75 -9.72 2.43
CA SER A 19 14.69 -8.70 2.88
C SER A 19 14.06 -7.32 2.72
N TRP A 20 14.27 -6.46 3.71
CA TRP A 20 13.77 -5.09 3.70
C TRP A 20 14.96 -4.11 3.69
N PRO A 21 14.91 -3.01 2.91
CA PRO A 21 13.84 -2.64 1.97
C PRO A 21 13.83 -3.48 0.70
N ILE A 22 12.68 -3.56 0.04
CA ILE A 22 12.57 -4.11 -1.32
C ILE A 22 12.99 -2.99 -2.28
N HIS A 23 14.04 -3.20 -3.06
CA HIS A 23 14.55 -2.24 -4.03
C HIS A 23 15.28 -2.93 -5.19
N GLY A 24 15.42 -2.21 -6.31
CA GLY A 24 16.12 -2.63 -7.52
C GLY A 24 16.13 -1.52 -8.58
N GLU A 25 16.51 -1.87 -9.81
CA GLU A 25 16.61 -0.91 -10.93
C GLU A 25 15.28 -0.20 -11.21
N ARG A 26 14.17 -0.93 -11.11
CA ARG A 26 12.83 -0.36 -11.35
C ARG A 26 12.51 0.77 -10.36
N GLU A 27 12.83 0.60 -9.08
CA GLU A 27 12.60 1.65 -8.08
C GLU A 27 13.47 2.87 -8.36
N ILE A 28 14.73 2.66 -8.79
CA ILE A 28 15.67 3.74 -9.15
C ILE A 28 15.16 4.52 -10.37
N GLU A 29 14.68 3.84 -11.41
CA GLU A 29 14.12 4.46 -12.61
C GLU A 29 12.90 5.33 -12.29
N LEU A 30 11.94 4.79 -11.53
CA LEU A 30 10.72 5.52 -11.16
C LEU A 30 11.02 6.72 -10.26
N LEU A 31 11.94 6.58 -9.30
CA LEU A 31 12.38 7.70 -8.47
C LEU A 31 13.08 8.76 -9.31
N THR A 32 13.94 8.36 -10.25
CA THR A 32 14.64 9.31 -11.14
C THR A 32 13.66 10.09 -12.01
N GLU A 33 12.63 9.44 -12.55
CA GLU A 33 11.55 10.07 -13.32
C GLU A 33 10.85 11.15 -12.49
N VAL A 34 10.40 10.81 -11.27
CA VAL A 34 9.72 11.75 -10.37
C VAL A 34 10.64 12.91 -9.97
N VAL A 35 11.88 12.62 -9.58
CA VAL A 35 12.84 13.65 -9.17
C VAL A 35 13.12 14.62 -10.32
N LYS A 36 13.36 14.11 -11.53
CA LYS A 36 13.60 14.94 -12.73
C LYS A 36 12.38 15.74 -13.16
N SER A 37 11.16 15.26 -12.88
CA SER A 37 9.92 15.99 -13.20
C SER A 37 9.73 17.26 -12.37
N GLY A 38 10.35 17.34 -11.19
CA GLY A 38 10.12 18.43 -10.22
C GLY A 38 8.77 18.37 -9.49
N GLN A 39 7.87 17.45 -9.87
CA GLN A 39 6.56 17.25 -9.24
C GLN A 39 6.57 16.01 -8.36
N TRP A 40 6.84 16.20 -7.07
CA TRP A 40 7.09 15.10 -6.14
C TRP A 40 5.82 14.59 -5.43
N SER A 41 4.73 15.35 -5.50
CA SER A 41 3.43 15.02 -4.90
C SER A 41 2.32 15.60 -5.76
N PHE A 42 1.11 15.05 -5.65
CA PHE A 42 -0.04 15.44 -6.47
C PHE A 42 0.29 15.39 -7.96
N GLY A 43 0.96 14.32 -8.38
CA GLY A 43 1.48 14.14 -9.73
C GLY A 43 1.00 12.85 -10.38
N PRO A 44 1.37 12.62 -11.65
CA PRO A 44 0.82 11.52 -12.45
C PRO A 44 1.10 10.13 -11.87
N LYS A 45 2.23 9.94 -11.16
CA LYS A 45 2.54 8.67 -10.48
C LYS A 45 1.60 8.37 -9.31
N GLU A 46 1.12 9.39 -8.62
CA GLU A 46 0.16 9.24 -7.53
C GLU A 46 -1.21 8.82 -8.07
N GLU A 47 -1.65 9.45 -9.17
CA GLU A 47 -2.89 9.10 -9.87
C GLU A 47 -2.83 7.69 -10.46
N GLU A 48 -1.72 7.34 -11.10
CA GLU A 48 -1.48 6.00 -11.65
C GLU A 48 -1.54 4.93 -10.54
N PHE A 49 -0.89 5.17 -9.40
CA PHE A 49 -0.93 4.27 -8.27
C PHE A 49 -2.36 4.15 -7.71
N ALA A 50 -3.06 5.26 -7.51
CA ALA A 50 -4.41 5.27 -6.98
C ALA A 50 -5.38 4.47 -7.86
N ALA A 51 -5.29 4.62 -9.19
CA ALA A 51 -6.10 3.87 -10.14
C ALA A 51 -5.80 2.37 -10.09
N LYS A 52 -4.51 1.97 -10.16
CA LYS A 52 -4.10 0.56 -10.10
C LYS A 52 -4.43 -0.09 -8.78
N PHE A 53 -4.31 0.64 -7.68
CA PHE A 53 -4.63 0.12 -6.36
C PHE A 53 -6.14 -0.02 -6.16
N ALA A 54 -6.95 0.91 -6.68
CA ALA A 54 -8.40 0.77 -6.68
C ALA A 54 -8.85 -0.47 -7.47
N GLU A 55 -8.28 -0.68 -8.66
CA GLU A 55 -8.53 -1.87 -9.48
C GLU A 55 -8.14 -3.16 -8.73
N TYR A 56 -6.94 -3.20 -8.14
CA TYR A 56 -6.46 -4.34 -7.35
C TYR A 56 -7.39 -4.71 -6.20
N GLN A 57 -8.00 -3.72 -5.55
CA GLN A 57 -8.95 -3.92 -4.44
C GLN A 57 -10.40 -4.16 -4.91
N GLY A 58 -10.68 -4.04 -6.21
CA GLY A 58 -12.04 -4.08 -6.75
C GLY A 58 -12.90 -2.86 -6.39
N ALA A 59 -12.27 -1.72 -6.11
CA ALA A 59 -12.94 -0.45 -5.79
C ALA A 59 -13.11 0.42 -7.05
N LYS A 60 -14.17 1.24 -7.06
CA LYS A 60 -14.42 2.20 -8.16
C LYS A 60 -13.44 3.39 -8.14
N HIS A 61 -12.97 3.77 -6.96
CA HIS A 61 -12.12 4.93 -6.74
C HIS A 61 -11.03 4.61 -5.72
N GLY A 62 -9.89 5.29 -5.83
CA GLY A 62 -8.78 5.24 -4.87
C GLY A 62 -8.18 6.62 -4.68
N ILE A 63 -7.73 6.92 -3.46
CA ILE A 63 -7.06 8.18 -3.11
C ILE A 63 -5.81 7.85 -2.31
N CYS A 64 -4.68 8.41 -2.70
CA CYS A 64 -3.43 8.29 -1.95
C CYS A 64 -3.45 9.19 -0.72
N VAL A 65 -2.98 8.65 0.40
CA VAL A 65 -2.79 9.39 1.65
C VAL A 65 -1.47 9.00 2.27
N SER A 66 -1.00 9.77 3.25
CA SER A 66 0.32 9.59 3.88
C SER A 66 0.49 8.29 4.67
N GLY A 67 -0.58 7.53 4.91
CA GLY A 67 -0.49 6.21 5.55
C GLY A 67 -1.83 5.65 5.99
N GLY A 68 -1.82 4.40 6.48
CA GLY A 68 -3.04 3.66 6.83
C GLY A 68 -3.86 4.30 7.96
N ALA A 69 -3.22 4.83 9.00
CA ALA A 69 -3.93 5.51 10.08
C ALA A 69 -4.69 6.75 9.57
N ARG A 70 -4.08 7.53 8.66
CA ARG A 70 -4.71 8.70 8.03
C ARG A 70 -5.85 8.30 7.09
N ALA A 71 -5.71 7.18 6.37
CA ALA A 71 -6.78 6.63 5.54
C ALA A 71 -8.04 6.34 6.36
N LEU A 72 -7.87 5.71 7.53
CA LEU A 72 -8.97 5.41 8.45
C LEU A 72 -9.60 6.68 9.03
N GLU A 73 -8.78 7.63 9.47
CA GLU A 73 -9.26 8.91 10.00
C GLU A 73 -10.13 9.65 8.96
N VAL A 74 -9.66 9.75 7.72
CA VAL A 74 -10.39 10.42 6.63
C VAL A 74 -11.70 9.69 6.33
N ALA A 75 -11.67 8.35 6.24
CA ALA A 75 -12.87 7.56 5.97
C ALA A 75 -13.95 7.74 7.03
N LEU A 76 -13.57 7.79 8.32
CA LEU A 76 -14.51 7.99 9.42
C LEU A 76 -15.09 9.41 9.43
N LYS A 77 -14.26 10.44 9.27
CA LYS A 77 -14.71 11.84 9.24
C LYS A 77 -15.68 12.12 8.10
N ILE A 78 -15.42 11.57 6.91
CA ILE A 78 -16.31 11.75 5.76
C ILE A 78 -17.68 11.12 6.04
N LYS A 79 -17.72 9.95 6.68
CA LYS A 79 -18.98 9.29 7.02
C LYS A 79 -19.84 10.17 7.94
N GLU A 80 -19.24 10.72 9.00
CA GLU A 80 -19.94 11.61 9.94
C GLU A 80 -20.54 12.83 9.22
N HIS A 81 -19.80 13.42 8.28
CA HIS A 81 -20.29 14.58 7.52
C HIS A 81 -21.37 14.23 6.49
N ILE A 82 -21.40 12.99 5.98
CA ILE A 82 -22.48 12.53 5.09
C ILE A 82 -23.77 12.28 5.89
N ASP A 83 -23.65 11.74 7.11
CA ASP A 83 -24.82 11.48 7.98
C ASP A 83 -25.47 12.78 8.51
N GLU A 84 -24.76 13.92 8.46
CA GLU A 84 -25.25 15.26 8.81
C GLU A 84 -25.94 16.01 7.65
N LEU A 85 -25.83 15.52 6.41
CA LEU A 85 -26.43 16.10 5.20
C LEU A 85 -27.77 15.43 4.85
#